data_AF-A0A1K2EP70-F1
#
_entry.id   AF-A0A1K2EP70-F1
#
_cell.length_a   1.000
_cell.length_b   1.000
_cell.length_c   1.000
_cell.angle_alpha   90.00
_cell.angle_beta   90.00
_cell.angle_gamma   90.00
#
_symmetry.space_group_name_H-M   'P 1'
#
loop_
_entity.id
_entity.type
_entity.pdbx_description
1 polymer ?
#
loop_
_entity_poly.entity_id
_entity_poly.type
_entity_poly.pdbx_seq_one_letter_code
_entity_poly.pdbx_strand_id
1 'polypeptide(L)'
;MTRRGKQGAKSWPRHRRNPRFTATKATPGLQLSCRYGYLCMDVRGTVFNYYTCGLWTVSNWWGTGPWINNQTKGTVARFYRQSGNELWRSTAYSSGTADWAPVYSLRPC
;
A
#
# COMPACT_ATOMS: atom_id res chain seq x y z
N MET A 1 19.82 45.96 1.01
CA MET A 1 20.61 44.78 0.62
C MET A 1 20.06 43.56 1.36
N THR A 2 19.09 42.85 0.78
CA THR A 2 18.50 41.65 1.41
C THR A 2 19.13 40.41 0.78
N ARG A 3 19.93 39.69 1.56
CA ARG A 3 20.69 38.52 1.11
C ARG A 3 19.74 37.38 0.72
N ARG A 4 19.79 36.95 -0.53
CA ARG A 4 19.20 35.70 -1.02
C ARG A 4 19.91 34.52 -0.34
N GLY A 5 19.22 33.84 0.56
CA GLY A 5 19.66 32.54 1.07
C GLY A 5 19.45 31.46 0.00
N LYS A 6 20.51 31.10 -0.72
CA LYS A 6 20.57 29.87 -1.51
C LYS A 6 20.49 28.68 -0.55
N GLN A 7 19.38 27.95 -0.57
CA GLN A 7 19.31 26.65 0.10
C GLN A 7 20.10 25.65 -0.76
N GLY A 8 21.28 25.30 -0.28
CA GLY A 8 22.13 24.27 -0.88
C GLY A 8 21.44 22.91 -0.79
N ALA A 9 21.18 22.31 -1.94
CA ALA A 9 20.81 20.91 -2.06
C ALA A 9 21.95 20.05 -1.50
N LYS A 10 21.79 19.57 -0.26
CA LYS A 10 22.67 18.54 0.30
C LYS A 10 22.35 17.24 -0.44
N SER A 11 23.28 16.78 -1.26
CA SER A 11 23.23 15.49 -1.95
C SER A 11 23.16 14.36 -0.92
N TRP A 12 22.03 13.68 -0.84
CA TRP A 12 21.87 12.43 -0.09
C TRP A 12 22.41 11.25 -0.91
N PRO A 13 23.06 10.26 -0.27
CA PRO A 13 23.65 9.12 -0.97
C PRO A 13 22.57 8.29 -1.70
N ARG A 14 22.91 7.75 -2.88
CA ARG A 14 22.01 7.05 -3.82
C ARG A 14 21.48 5.70 -3.28
N HIS A 15 20.68 5.70 -2.22
CA HIS A 15 20.13 4.48 -1.62
C HIS A 15 18.65 4.29 -1.96
N ARG A 16 18.40 3.24 -2.76
CA ARG A 16 17.12 2.58 -3.06
C ARG A 16 16.00 3.50 -3.57
N ARG A 17 15.77 3.46 -4.89
CA ARG A 17 14.55 3.97 -5.54
C ARG A 17 13.35 3.58 -4.67
N ASN A 18 12.64 4.58 -4.16
CA ASN A 18 11.46 4.38 -3.32
C ASN A 18 10.54 3.34 -4.01
N PRO A 19 10.33 2.15 -3.42
CA PRO A 19 9.36 1.22 -3.96
C PRO A 19 8.02 1.96 -4.06
N ARG A 20 7.34 1.89 -5.21
CA ARG A 20 6.17 2.74 -5.52
C ARG A 20 5.03 2.38 -4.57
N PHE A 21 5.00 3.07 -3.44
CA PHE A 21 4.06 2.96 -2.34
C PHE A 21 3.58 4.37 -1.98
N THR A 22 2.28 4.51 -1.77
CA THR A 22 1.69 5.77 -1.28
C THR A 22 0.61 5.48 -0.25
N ALA A 23 0.54 6.30 0.79
CA ALA A 23 -0.53 6.33 1.77
C ALA A 23 -1.17 7.72 1.76
N THR A 24 -2.47 7.80 1.54
CA THR A 24 -3.22 9.07 1.41
C THR A 24 -4.53 8.97 2.17
N LYS A 25 -5.02 10.08 2.73
CA LYS A 25 -6.31 10.08 3.41
C LYS A 25 -7.43 9.70 2.43
N ALA A 26 -8.34 8.83 2.87
CA ALA A 26 -9.55 8.51 2.12
C ALA A 26 -10.48 9.72 2.09
N THR A 27 -11.23 9.84 0.99
CA THR A 27 -12.31 10.84 0.89
C THR A 27 -13.59 10.19 1.39
N PRO A 28 -14.21 10.68 2.48
CA PRO A 28 -15.47 10.11 2.97
C PRO A 28 -16.55 10.09 1.89
N GLY A 29 -17.25 8.97 1.75
CA GLY A 29 -18.30 8.79 0.74
C GLY A 29 -17.80 8.50 -0.68
N LEU A 30 -16.48 8.52 -0.93
CA LEU A 30 -15.91 8.14 -2.22
C LEU A 30 -15.53 6.65 -2.25
N GLN A 31 -15.81 5.98 -3.36
CA GLN A 31 -15.36 4.61 -3.57
C GLN A 31 -13.83 4.53 -3.65
N LEU A 32 -13.26 3.44 -3.16
CA LEU A 32 -11.83 3.17 -3.28
C LEU A 32 -11.40 3.15 -4.75
N SER A 33 -10.57 4.10 -5.15
CA SER A 33 -9.93 4.09 -6.48
C SER A 33 -8.68 3.22 -6.43
N CYS A 34 -8.43 2.42 -7.48
CA CYS A 34 -7.20 1.64 -7.60
C CYS A 34 -6.68 1.63 -9.04
N ARG A 35 -5.49 2.22 -9.24
CA ARG A 35 -4.86 2.29 -10.56
C ARG A 35 -4.41 0.91 -11.03
N TYR A 36 -4.48 0.66 -12.34
CA TYR A 36 -3.93 -0.56 -12.93
C TYR A 36 -2.46 -0.77 -12.54
N GLY A 37 -2.12 -2.00 -12.16
CA GLY A 37 -0.82 -2.41 -11.64
C GLY A 37 -0.68 -2.33 -10.11
N TYR A 38 -1.71 -1.89 -9.38
CA TYR A 38 -1.63 -1.70 -7.93
C TYR A 38 -2.54 -2.66 -7.16
N LEU A 39 -2.08 -3.00 -5.95
CA LEU A 39 -2.93 -3.46 -4.86
C LEU A 39 -3.28 -2.25 -3.99
N CYS A 40 -4.58 -2.00 -3.79
CA CYS A 40 -5.09 -0.86 -3.04
C CYS A 40 -6.05 -1.32 -1.95
N MET A 41 -6.07 -0.59 -0.83
CA MET A 41 -6.94 -0.86 0.32
C MET A 41 -7.13 0.41 1.13
N ASP A 42 -8.31 0.59 1.68
CA ASP A 42 -8.59 1.59 2.70
C ASP A 42 -8.55 0.95 4.08
N VAL A 43 -7.61 1.41 4.90
CA VAL A 43 -7.47 1.01 6.30
C VAL A 43 -7.70 2.26 7.15
N ARG A 44 -8.86 2.30 7.82
CA ARG A 44 -9.25 3.36 8.76
C ARG A 44 -9.25 4.77 8.14
N GLY A 45 -9.74 4.90 6.91
CA GLY A 45 -9.77 6.17 6.20
C GLY A 45 -8.41 6.58 5.64
N THR A 46 -7.51 5.62 5.43
CA THR A 46 -6.23 5.81 4.74
C THR A 46 -6.12 4.81 3.61
N VAL A 47 -6.07 5.34 2.39
CA VAL A 47 -5.84 4.57 1.17
C VAL A 47 -4.36 4.30 1.01
N PHE A 48 -4.00 3.02 1.05
CA PHE A 48 -2.68 2.52 0.71
C PHE A 48 -2.67 2.05 -0.73
N ASN A 49 -1.56 2.26 -1.45
CA ASN A 49 -1.37 1.76 -2.81
C ASN A 49 0.01 1.10 -2.89
N TYR A 50 0.06 -0.18 -3.22
CA TYR A 50 1.29 -0.95 -3.40
C TYR A 50 1.45 -1.37 -4.86
N TYR A 51 2.56 -0.98 -5.48
CA TYR A 51 2.94 -1.42 -6.83
C TYR A 51 4.13 -2.38 -6.81
N THR A 52 5.12 -2.12 -5.96
CA THR A 52 6.36 -2.90 -5.97
C THR A 52 6.18 -4.22 -5.22
N CYS A 53 6.48 -5.32 -5.91
CA CYS A 53 6.59 -6.66 -5.34
C CYS A 53 7.65 -6.71 -4.23
N GLY A 54 7.27 -7.20 -3.05
CA GLY A 54 8.10 -7.27 -1.86
C GLY A 54 7.26 -7.58 -0.63
N LEU A 55 7.87 -8.07 0.45
CA LEU A 55 7.16 -8.24 1.72
C LEU A 55 7.10 -6.89 2.44
N TRP A 56 5.90 -6.40 2.69
CA TRP A 56 5.63 -5.14 3.37
C TRP A 56 5.06 -5.42 4.74
N THR A 57 5.78 -5.06 5.80
CA THR A 57 5.25 -5.11 7.15
C THR A 57 4.35 -3.90 7.40
N VAL A 58 3.25 -4.13 8.09
CA VAL A 58 2.27 -3.10 8.42
C VAL A 58 2.09 -3.03 9.94
N SER A 59 1.68 -1.88 10.44
CA SER A 59 1.40 -1.67 11.85
C SER A 59 0.19 -0.75 12.00
N ASN A 60 -0.50 -0.85 13.15
CA ASN A 60 -1.71 -0.08 13.44
C ASN A 60 -2.87 -0.30 12.45
N TRP A 61 -2.87 -1.44 11.75
CA TRP A 61 -3.94 -1.89 10.89
C TRP A 61 -4.99 -2.61 11.73
N TRP A 62 -6.23 -2.12 11.66
CA TRP A 62 -7.39 -2.71 12.31
C TRP A 62 -8.67 -2.20 11.67
N GLY A 63 -9.78 -2.86 12.00
CA GLY A 63 -11.09 -2.54 11.47
C GLY A 63 -11.29 -3.08 10.06
N THR A 64 -12.45 -2.80 9.51
CA THR A 64 -12.90 -3.36 8.23
C THR A 64 -12.83 -2.31 7.12
N GLY A 65 -12.35 -2.67 5.94
CA GLY A 65 -12.32 -1.76 4.81
C GLY A 65 -12.22 -2.44 3.44
N PRO A 66 -12.52 -1.68 2.36
CA PRO A 66 -12.46 -2.19 1.00
C PRO A 66 -11.02 -2.38 0.51
N TRP A 67 -10.86 -3.29 -0.44
CA TRP A 67 -9.61 -3.50 -1.16
C TRP A 67 -9.87 -3.88 -2.62
N ILE A 68 -8.87 -3.60 -3.46
CA ILE A 68 -8.85 -3.92 -4.88
C ILE A 68 -7.45 -4.41 -5.23
N ASN A 69 -7.37 -5.62 -5.77
CA ASN A 69 -6.21 -6.12 -6.50
C ASN A 69 -6.42 -5.84 -8.00
N ASN A 70 -5.99 -4.65 -8.45
CA ASN A 70 -6.02 -4.24 -9.86
C ASN A 70 -4.65 -4.42 -10.53
N GLN A 71 -3.91 -5.45 -10.13
CA GLN A 71 -2.61 -5.75 -10.70
C GLN A 71 -2.75 -6.42 -12.08
N THR A 72 -1.62 -6.69 -12.74
CA THR A 72 -1.60 -7.43 -14.01
C THR A 72 -2.29 -8.80 -13.85
N LYS A 73 -3.01 -9.25 -14.88
CA LYS A 73 -3.78 -10.51 -14.85
C LYS A 73 -2.92 -11.68 -14.36
N GLY A 74 -3.44 -12.44 -13.39
CA GLY A 74 -2.74 -13.59 -12.82
C GLY A 74 -1.76 -13.26 -11.68
N THR A 75 -1.51 -11.99 -11.37
CA THR A 75 -0.76 -11.61 -10.17
C THR A 75 -1.52 -12.00 -8.91
N VAL A 76 -0.85 -12.64 -7.96
CA VAL A 76 -1.44 -13.13 -6.71
C VAL A 76 -0.91 -12.31 -5.53
N ALA A 77 -1.71 -11.40 -5.00
CA ALA A 77 -1.38 -10.73 -3.75
C ALA A 77 -1.62 -11.66 -2.56
N ARG A 78 -0.73 -11.65 -1.57
CA ARG A 78 -0.81 -12.49 -0.36
C ARG A 78 -0.76 -11.63 0.89
N PHE A 79 -1.55 -12.01 1.88
CA PHE A 79 -1.65 -11.34 3.17
C PHE A 79 -1.30 -12.32 4.27
N TYR A 80 -0.59 -11.86 5.28
CA TYR A 80 0.00 -12.72 6.30
C TYR A 80 -0.34 -12.24 7.71
N ARG A 81 -0.49 -13.20 8.61
CA ARG A 81 -0.71 -12.99 10.05
C ARG A 81 0.63 -12.74 10.75
N GLN A 82 0.57 -12.35 12.02
CA GLN A 82 1.76 -12.07 12.83
C GLN A 82 2.77 -13.23 12.84
N SER A 83 2.29 -14.47 12.81
CA SER A 83 3.12 -15.67 12.76
C SER A 83 3.86 -15.87 11.43
N GLY A 84 3.58 -15.06 10.39
CA GLY A 84 4.12 -15.22 9.05
C GLY A 84 3.32 -16.18 8.16
N ASN A 85 2.32 -16.88 8.70
CA ASN A 85 1.44 -17.75 7.92
C ASN A 85 0.53 -16.93 7.00
N GLU A 86 0.27 -17.43 5.78
CA GLU A 86 -0.69 -16.79 4.86
C GLU A 86 -2.09 -16.79 5.51
N LEU A 87 -2.73 -15.63 5.58
CA LEU A 87 -4.13 -15.46 5.95
C LEU A 87 -5.02 -15.81 4.77
N TRP A 88 -4.79 -15.11 3.66
CA TRP A 88 -5.53 -15.24 2.41
C TRP A 88 -4.71 -14.67 1.26
N ARG A 89 -5.15 -14.97 0.04
CA ARG A 89 -4.57 -14.44 -1.19
C ARG A 89 -5.67 -13.99 -2.15
N SER A 90 -5.31 -13.13 -3.09
CA SER A 90 -6.19 -12.70 -4.17
C SER A 90 -5.49 -12.72 -5.52
N THR A 91 -6.15 -13.28 -6.53
CA THR A 91 -5.68 -13.24 -7.92
C THR A 91 -6.30 -12.03 -8.63
N ALA A 92 -5.49 -11.26 -9.36
CA ALA A 92 -5.97 -10.10 -10.11
C ALA A 92 -6.77 -10.51 -11.37
N TYR A 93 -7.89 -9.87 -11.71
CA TYR A 93 -8.57 -8.79 -10.97
C TYR A 93 -9.47 -9.34 -9.87
N SER A 94 -9.41 -8.77 -8.66
CA SER A 94 -10.36 -9.05 -7.59
C SER A 94 -10.50 -7.87 -6.64
N SER A 95 -11.64 -7.81 -5.95
CA SER A 95 -11.94 -6.77 -4.98
C SER A 95 -12.87 -7.31 -3.91
N GLY A 96 -12.90 -6.65 -2.76
CA GLY A 96 -13.81 -7.02 -1.69
C GLY A 96 -13.61 -6.14 -0.46
N THR A 97 -14.03 -6.68 0.67
CA THR A 97 -13.86 -6.07 1.99
C THR A 97 -13.11 -7.06 2.88
N ALA A 98 -12.21 -6.58 3.72
CA ALA A 98 -11.46 -7.41 4.66
C ALA A 98 -11.41 -6.77 6.04
N ASP A 99 -11.28 -7.61 7.07
CA ASP A 99 -10.80 -7.18 8.39
C ASP A 99 -9.27 -7.06 8.32
N TRP A 100 -8.77 -5.88 8.70
CA TRP A 100 -7.35 -5.54 8.68
C TRP A 100 -6.62 -5.94 9.97
N ALA A 101 -7.35 -6.17 11.07
CA ALA A 101 -6.77 -6.52 12.37
C ALA A 101 -5.84 -7.75 12.32
N PRO A 102 -6.12 -8.83 11.57
CA PRO A 102 -5.20 -9.96 11.52
C PRO A 102 -3.95 -9.72 10.64
N VAL A 103 -3.93 -8.68 9.80
CA VAL A 103 -2.90 -8.46 8.79
C VAL A 103 -1.66 -7.80 9.39
N TYR A 104 -0.52 -8.50 9.32
CA TYR A 104 0.79 -8.02 9.80
C TYR A 104 1.78 -7.76 8.67
N SER A 105 1.62 -8.44 7.55
CA SER A 105 2.36 -8.13 6.34
C SER A 105 1.59 -8.53 5.10
N LEU A 106 2.00 -7.98 3.95
CA LEU A 106 1.45 -8.31 2.66
C LEU A 106 2.54 -8.36 1.59
N ARG A 107 2.27 -9.08 0.51
CA ARG A 107 3.11 -9.15 -0.67
C ARG A 107 2.24 -8.93 -1.91
N PRO A 108 2.41 -7.81 -2.66
CA PRO A 108 1.62 -7.51 -3.85
C PRO A 108 2.18 -8.27 -5.07
N CYS A 109 2.39 -9.58 -4.89
CA CYS A 109 2.89 -10.59 -5.82
C CYS A 109 3.05 -11.94 -5.05
#